data_AF-A0A8T5AK58-F1
#
_entry.id   AF-A0A8T5AK58-F1
#
_cell.length_a   1.000
_cell.length_b   1.000
_cell.length_c   1.000
_cell.angle_alpha   90.00
_cell.angle_beta   90.00
_cell.angle_gamma   90.00
#
_symmetry.space_group_name_H-M   'P 1'
#
loop_
_entity.id
_entity.type
_entity.pdbx_description
1 polymer ?
#
loop_
_entity_poly.entity_id
_entity_poly.type
_entity_poly.pdbx_seq_one_letter_code
_entity_poly.pdbx_strand_id
1 'polypeptide(L)'
;MGRRRRRVVKIVRRRLPKVFDCPMCGENSIKISVNKGSGKALIQCGVCGLREELEASRHLEPIDVYCLFTDNFYSRVKSASPASR
;
A
#
# COMPACT_ATOMS: atom_id res chain seq x y z
N MET A 1 15.33 -24.91 46.51
CA MET A 1 15.89 -23.75 45.78
C MET A 1 15.34 -23.74 44.37
N GLY A 2 14.22 -23.05 44.15
CA GLY A 2 13.48 -23.06 42.89
C GLY A 2 14.09 -22.14 41.85
N ARG A 3 14.48 -22.69 40.70
CA ARG A 3 14.89 -21.92 39.52
C ARG A 3 13.68 -21.13 39.00
N ARG A 4 13.58 -19.85 39.35
CA ARG A 4 12.60 -18.93 38.75
C ARG A 4 12.88 -18.84 37.25
N ARG A 5 11.96 -19.36 36.44
CA ARG A 5 12.03 -19.31 34.97
C ARG A 5 11.93 -17.84 34.54
N ARG A 6 12.98 -17.34 33.86
CA ARG A 6 13.00 -15.99 33.29
C ARG A 6 11.87 -15.89 32.26
N ARG A 7 10.93 -14.94 32.42
CA ARG A 7 9.89 -14.68 31.41
C ARG A 7 10.59 -14.23 30.13
N VAL A 8 10.47 -15.02 29.07
CA VAL A 8 10.88 -14.63 27.73
C VAL A 8 9.88 -13.57 27.26
N VAL A 9 10.32 -12.32 27.19
CA VAL A 9 9.53 -11.25 26.58
C VAL A 9 9.52 -11.53 25.08
N LYS A 10 8.36 -11.87 24.52
CA LYS A 10 8.20 -11.96 23.06
C LYS A 10 8.34 -10.56 22.49
N ILE A 11 9.45 -10.27 21.82
CA ILE A 11 9.54 -9.09 20.94
C ILE A 11 8.50 -9.27 19.83
N VAL A 12 7.48 -8.41 19.83
CA VAL A 12 6.53 -8.32 18.71
C VAL A 12 7.22 -7.51 17.60
N ARG A 13 7.54 -8.17 16.49
CA ARG A 13 8.07 -7.47 15.30
C ARG A 13 6.91 -6.72 14.62
N ARG A 14 6.97 -5.40 14.59
CA ARG A 14 6.04 -4.57 13.81
C ARG A 14 6.23 -4.90 12.33
N ARG A 15 5.14 -5.24 11.64
CA ARG A 15 5.13 -5.52 10.20
C ARG A 15 4.57 -4.29 9.49
N LEU A 16 5.07 -4.01 8.29
CA LEU A 16 4.49 -2.97 7.44
C LEU A 16 3.00 -3.27 7.21
N PRO A 17 2.14 -2.22 7.24
CA PRO A 17 0.72 -2.37 6.94
C PRO A 17 0.55 -2.89 5.52
N LYS A 18 -0.47 -3.73 5.33
CA LYS A 18 -0.80 -4.35 4.03
C LYS A 18 -2.05 -3.74 3.39
N VAL A 19 -2.67 -2.80 4.09
CA VAL A 19 -3.95 -2.20 3.73
C VAL A 19 -3.71 -0.70 3.65
N PHE A 20 -4.12 -0.10 2.53
CA PHE A 20 -3.95 1.32 2.24
C PHE A 20 -5.30 1.98 1.97
N ASP A 21 -5.31 3.30 2.10
CA ASP A 21 -6.48 4.15 1.91
C ASP A 21 -6.77 4.34 0.42
N CYS A 22 -8.04 4.38 0.03
CA CYS A 22 -8.37 4.62 -1.36
C CYS A 22 -8.60 6.12 -1.63
N PRO A 23 -7.94 6.73 -2.64
CA PRO A 23 -8.13 8.14 -2.95
C PRO A 23 -9.51 8.46 -3.56
N MET A 24 -10.26 7.45 -4.03
CA MET A 24 -11.61 7.65 -4.57
C MET A 24 -12.73 7.52 -3.55
N CYS A 25 -12.64 6.57 -2.62
CA CYS A 25 -13.72 6.33 -1.64
C CYS A 25 -13.34 6.68 -0.20
N GLY A 26 -12.08 7.02 0.08
CA GLY A 26 -11.60 7.37 1.42
C GLY A 26 -11.50 6.19 2.40
N GLU A 27 -11.79 4.97 1.97
CA GLU A 27 -11.83 3.78 2.81
C GLU A 27 -10.57 2.92 2.69
N ASN A 28 -10.18 2.26 3.79
CA ASN A 28 -8.93 1.49 3.91
C ASN A 28 -9.10 0.09 3.30
N SER A 29 -9.20 0.02 1.98
CA SER A 29 -9.59 -1.21 1.26
C SER A 29 -8.74 -1.51 0.04
N ILE A 30 -7.58 -0.86 -0.12
CA ILE A 30 -6.64 -1.17 -1.21
C ILE A 30 -5.76 -2.36 -0.82
N LYS A 31 -5.73 -3.37 -1.70
CA LYS A 31 -4.84 -4.52 -1.67
C LYS A 31 -3.86 -4.43 -2.85
N ILE A 32 -2.58 -4.67 -2.58
CA ILE A 32 -1.52 -4.62 -3.58
C ILE A 32 -0.89 -6.00 -3.69
N SER A 33 -1.00 -6.60 -4.87
CA SER A 33 -0.40 -7.89 -5.20
C SER A 33 0.77 -7.67 -6.16
N VAL A 34 1.99 -7.76 -5.63
CA VAL A 34 3.21 -7.66 -6.45
C VAL A 34 3.57 -9.04 -6.98
N ASN A 35 3.50 -9.22 -8.30
CA ASN A 35 3.90 -10.45 -8.95
C ASN A 35 5.38 -10.38 -9.35
N LYS A 36 6.24 -11.01 -8.54
CA LYS A 36 7.71 -10.98 -8.68
C LYS A 36 8.21 -11.64 -9.97
N GLY A 37 7.40 -12.48 -10.62
CA GLY A 37 7.77 -13.18 -11.85
C GLY A 37 7.58 -12.35 -13.11
N SER A 38 6.57 -11.48 -13.14
CA SER A 38 6.19 -10.69 -14.32
C SER A 38 6.53 -9.20 -14.20
N GLY A 39 7.07 -8.75 -13.05
CA GLY A 39 7.41 -7.35 -12.82
C GLY A 39 6.18 -6.43 -12.80
N LYS A 40 5.01 -6.99 -12.45
CA LYS A 40 3.72 -6.30 -12.47
C LYS A 40 3.12 -6.31 -11.07
N ALA A 41 2.61 -5.17 -10.64
CA ALA A 41 1.80 -5.04 -9.43
C ALA A 41 0.35 -4.76 -9.80
N LEU A 42 -0.54 -5.49 -9.15
CA LEU A 42 -1.97 -5.30 -9.26
C LEU A 42 -2.48 -4.61 -8.00
N ILE A 43 -3.09 -3.45 -8.19
CA ILE A 43 -3.77 -2.68 -7.16
C ILE A 43 -5.26 -2.97 -7.28
N GLN A 44 -5.90 -3.38 -6.19
CA GLN A 44 -7.33 -3.65 -6.15
C GLN A 44 -7.99 -3.02 -4.92
N CYS A 45 -8.99 -2.17 -5.16
CA CYS A 45 -9.89 -1.63 -4.15
C CYS A 45 -11.07 -2.57 -3.92
N GLY A 46 -11.34 -2.93 -2.67
CA GLY A 46 -12.48 -3.79 -2.30
C GLY A 46 -13.84 -3.10 -2.32
N VAL A 47 -13.89 -1.77 -2.15
CA VAL A 47 -15.13 -0.99 -1.98
C VAL A 47 -15.59 -0.37 -3.30
N CYS A 48 -14.67 0.28 -3.99
CA CYS A 48 -14.91 1.03 -5.20
C CYS A 48 -14.67 0.23 -6.49
N GLY A 49 -14.11 -0.97 -6.39
CA GLY A 49 -13.83 -1.83 -7.54
C GLY A 49 -12.67 -1.40 -8.44
N LEU A 50 -11.93 -0.33 -8.07
CA LEU A 50 -10.72 0.11 -8.77
C LEU A 50 -9.73 -1.04 -8.91
N ARG A 51 -9.27 -1.24 -10.14
CA ARG A 51 -8.23 -2.20 -10.50
C ARG A 51 -7.25 -1.50 -11.43
N GLU A 52 -5.99 -1.42 -11.02
CA GLU A 52 -4.94 -0.86 -11.86
C GLU A 52 -3.72 -1.78 -11.85
N GLU A 53 -3.10 -1.94 -13.01
CA GLU A 53 -1.89 -2.71 -13.19
C GLU A 53 -0.74 -1.74 -13.44
N LEU A 54 0.28 -1.81 -12.59
CA LEU A 54 1.48 -0.98 -12.69
C LEU A 54 2.71 -1.87 -12.84
N GLU A 55 3.72 -1.36 -13.53
CA GLU A 55 5.02 -2.00 -13.58
C GLU A 55 5.71 -1.86 -12.22
N ALA A 56 5.93 -3.00 -11.55
CA ALA A 56 6.63 -3.08 -10.29
C ALA A 56 7.91 -3.88 -10.48
N SER A 57 9.01 -3.15 -10.64
CA SER A 57 10.35 -3.70 -10.49
C SER A 57 10.50 -4.45 -9.16
N ARG A 58 11.39 -5.45 -9.14
CA ARG A 58 11.61 -6.38 -8.01
C ARG A 58 11.97 -5.69 -6.68
N HIS A 59 12.44 -4.45 -6.75
CA HIS A 59 12.86 -3.65 -5.60
C HIS A 59 11.73 -2.83 -4.98
N LEU A 60 10.62 -2.64 -5.68
CA LEU A 60 9.51 -1.83 -5.19
C LEU A 60 8.74 -2.60 -4.11
N GLU A 61 8.58 -1.95 -2.97
CA GLU A 61 7.70 -2.41 -1.93
C GLU A 61 6.24 -2.06 -2.29
N PRO A 62 5.24 -2.75 -1.70
CA PRO A 62 3.83 -2.43 -1.93
C PRO A 62 3.52 -0.96 -1.61
N ILE A 63 4.24 -0.33 -0.69
CA ILE A 63 4.06 1.08 -0.37
C ILE A 63 4.51 2.00 -1.49
N ASP A 64 5.61 1.68 -2.19
CA ASP A 64 6.09 2.50 -3.30
C ASP A 64 5.10 2.47 -4.47
N VAL A 65 4.52 1.28 -4.73
CA VAL A 65 3.45 1.10 -5.72
C VAL A 65 2.22 1.93 -5.36
N TYR A 66 1.86 1.99 -4.07
CA TYR A 66 0.78 2.85 -3.59
C TYR A 66 1.08 4.33 -3.83
N CYS A 67 2.28 4.80 -3.51
CA CYS A 67 2.69 6.19 -3.71
C CYS A 67 2.58 6.58 -5.19
N LEU A 68 3.13 5.77 -6.10
CA LEU A 68 3.04 6.00 -7.55
C LEU A 68 1.59 6.09 -8.05
N PHE A 69 0.73 5.20 -7.54
CA PHE A 69 -0.70 5.21 -7.85
C PHE A 69 -1.38 6.51 -7.36
N THR A 70 -1.13 6.90 -6.11
CA THR A 70 -1.72 8.13 -5.57
C THR A 70 -1.23 9.38 -6.30
N ASP A 71 0.06 9.46 -6.63
CA ASP A 71 0.62 10.57 -7.40
C ASP A 71 -0.01 10.65 -8.79
N ASN A 72 -0.15 9.53 -9.50
CA ASN A 72 -0.82 9.50 -10.80
C ASN A 72 -2.29 9.92 -10.68
N PHE A 73 -2.99 9.44 -9.64
CA PHE A 73 -4.39 9.78 -9.40
C PHE A 73 -4.57 11.29 -9.15
N TYR A 74 -3.80 11.87 -8.24
CA TYR A 74 -3.89 13.31 -7.93
C TYR A 74 -3.32 14.20 -9.03
N SER A 75 -2.30 13.75 -9.77
CA SER A 75 -1.75 14.45 -10.92
C SER A 75 -2.80 14.64 -12.03
N ARG A 76 -3.61 13.60 -12.29
CA ARG A 76 -4.74 13.68 -13.23
C ARG A 76 -5.85 14.64 -12.77
N VAL A 77 -6.06 14.77 -11.46
CA VAL A 77 -7.06 15.72 -10.91
C VAL A 77 -6.56 17.16 -10.99
N LYS A 78 -5.24 17.39 -10.84
CA LYS A 78 -4.64 18.74 -10.87
C LYS A 78 -4.69 19.43 -12.22
N SER A 79 -4.78 18.70 -13.34
CA SER A 79 -5.00 19.33 -14.65
C SER A 79 -6.39 19.95 -14.80
N ALA A 80 -7.31 19.67 -13.87
CA ALA A 80 -8.66 20.24 -13.82
C ALA A 80 -8.85 21.35 -12.78
N SER A 81 -7.82 21.76 -12.03
CA SER A 81 -7.92 22.94 -11.15
C SER A 81 -7.41 24.20 -11.87
N PRO A 82 -8.29 25.12 -12.32
CA PRO A 82 -7.88 26.49 -12.53
C PRO A 82 -7.68 27.13 -11.15
N ALA A 83 -6.51 27.72 -10.94
CA ALA A 83 -6.22 28.82 -10.02
C ALA A 83 -6.67 28.73 -8.53
N SER A 84 -5.72 28.98 -7.62
CA SER A 84 -5.95 29.99 -6.57
C SER A 84 -4.63 30.52 -6.00
N ARG A 85 -4.29 31.74 -6.47
CA ARG A 85 -3.56 32.86 -5.84
C ARG A 85 -2.14 32.67 -5.34
#